data_AF-A0A166FP61-F1
#
_entry.id   AF-A0A166FP61-F1
#
_cell.length_a   1.000
_cell.length_b   1.000
_cell.length_c   1.000
_cell.angle_alpha   90.00
_cell.angle_beta   90.00
_cell.angle_gamma   90.00
#
_symmetry.space_group_name_H-M   'P 1'
#
loop_
_entity.id
_entity.type
_entity.pdbx_description
1 polymer ?
#
loop_
_entity_poly.entity_id
_entity_poly.type
_entity_poly.pdbx_seq_one_letter_code
_entity_poly.pdbx_strand_id
1 'polypeptide(L)'
;MQSYDLLTSPTIPRVDHFAAGQNACIDGKFVQCVDGKFTAGVSCGEDLQCVALPLVNSKGTSITCDRVADAKQRIANTGAKGGLTGKRVKRGTPTAPPACKNKGKRSFLELAFGKRIAQSDLGDVAESWQKLCLESGGDIQTNSPCVTLAGINGINSLLANADPCDQQKNADAMVKFAKSKGVKNKDALIANAKAYREHPRNALNIGGITPSTPFCQEEAEEPEIRGLVNKQLDGVDPGIFGGPKFDLVAFGACE
;
A
#
# COMPACT_ATOMS: atom_id res chain seq x y z
N MET A 1 -31.27 41.97 -13.45
CA MET A 1 -29.96 42.51 -13.90
C MET A 1 -29.05 41.32 -14.16
N GLN A 2 -28.81 41.00 -15.44
CA GLN A 2 -27.94 39.90 -15.88
C GLN A 2 -26.49 40.15 -15.47
N SER A 3 -25.69 39.08 -15.30
CA SER A 3 -24.48 38.83 -16.11
C SER A 3 -23.80 37.49 -15.80
N TYR A 4 -23.96 36.57 -16.76
CA TYR A 4 -23.02 35.60 -17.34
C TYR A 4 -22.26 34.54 -16.53
N ASP A 5 -22.55 33.31 -16.94
CA ASP A 5 -21.79 32.05 -16.88
C ASP A 5 -20.36 32.09 -17.44
N LEU A 6 -19.60 31.04 -17.05
CA LEU A 6 -18.43 30.36 -17.66
C LEU A 6 -17.40 30.13 -16.53
N LEU A 7 -17.13 28.92 -16.02
CA LEU A 7 -16.80 27.70 -16.74
C LEU A 7 -17.14 26.45 -15.91
N THR A 8 -17.92 25.57 -16.52
CA THR A 8 -17.90 24.12 -16.29
C THR A 8 -16.51 23.55 -16.54
N SER A 9 -15.99 22.80 -15.57
CA SER A 9 -14.98 21.76 -15.80
C SER A 9 -15.40 20.52 -15.01
N PRO A 10 -15.60 19.35 -15.64
CA PRO A 10 -15.88 18.12 -14.91
C PRO A 10 -14.57 17.61 -14.28
N THR A 11 -14.69 16.89 -13.16
CA THR A 11 -13.63 16.15 -12.44
C THR A 11 -12.75 16.89 -11.42
N ILE A 12 -13.35 17.57 -10.44
CA ILE A 12 -12.77 17.63 -9.09
C ILE A 12 -13.86 17.17 -8.10
N PRO A 13 -13.73 16.02 -7.43
CA PRO A 13 -14.64 15.69 -6.34
C PRO A 13 -14.35 16.65 -5.18
N ARG A 14 -15.28 17.60 -4.99
CA ARG A 14 -15.41 18.41 -3.79
C ARG A 14 -15.44 17.46 -2.57
N VAL A 15 -14.42 17.53 -1.73
CA VAL A 15 -14.23 16.66 -0.55
C VAL A 15 -15.02 17.22 0.64
N ASP A 16 -16.34 17.33 0.49
CA ASP A 16 -17.23 17.82 1.55
C ASP A 16 -18.19 16.71 2.05
N HIS A 17 -18.02 15.47 1.59
CA HIS A 17 -18.86 14.34 1.99
C HIS A 17 -18.10 13.40 2.92
N PHE A 18 -18.22 13.62 4.23
CA PHE A 18 -17.93 12.56 5.20
C PHE A 18 -19.07 11.54 5.12
N ALA A 19 -18.73 10.25 5.04
CA ALA A 19 -19.74 9.21 4.98
C ALA A 19 -20.49 9.14 6.33
N ALA A 20 -21.82 9.01 6.29
CA ALA A 20 -22.60 8.78 7.50
C ALA A 20 -22.05 7.55 8.25
N GLY A 21 -21.88 7.69 9.56
CA GLY A 21 -21.26 6.67 10.41
C GLY A 21 -19.73 6.74 10.51
N GLN A 22 -19.06 7.65 9.78
CA GLN A 22 -17.61 7.83 9.88
C GLN A 22 -17.21 8.47 11.23
N ASN A 23 -16.20 7.90 11.89
CA ASN A 23 -15.68 8.40 13.16
C ASN A 23 -14.37 9.19 12.96
N ALA A 24 -14.12 10.20 13.79
CA ALA A 24 -12.89 10.97 13.79
C ALA A 24 -12.53 11.48 15.19
N CYS A 25 -11.31 12.02 15.32
CA CYS A 25 -10.87 12.77 16.48
C CYS A 25 -10.70 14.24 16.11
N ILE A 26 -11.45 15.13 16.77
CA ILE A 26 -11.35 16.59 16.60
C ILE A 26 -11.04 17.18 17.97
N ASP A 27 -9.93 17.92 18.07
CA ASP A 27 -9.44 18.51 19.32
C ASP A 27 -9.34 17.51 20.49
N GLY A 28 -8.94 16.27 20.18
CA GLY A 28 -8.81 15.18 21.16
C GLY A 28 -10.14 14.56 21.63
N LYS A 29 -11.27 14.95 21.03
CA LYS A 29 -12.61 14.42 21.32
C LYS A 29 -13.09 13.51 20.19
N PHE A 30 -13.86 12.49 20.54
CA PHE A 30 -14.48 11.59 19.58
C PHE A 30 -15.68 12.27 18.92
N VAL A 31 -15.77 12.21 17.59
CA VAL A 31 -16.91 12.70 16.83
C VAL A 31 -17.36 11.63 15.83
N GLN A 32 -18.66 11.63 15.52
CA GLN A 32 -19.25 10.77 14.49
C GLN A 32 -19.95 11.62 13.44
N CYS A 33 -19.83 11.25 12.18
CA CYS A 33 -20.56 11.89 11.09
C CYS A 33 -22.01 11.37 11.07
N VAL A 34 -22.98 12.26 11.27
CA VAL A 34 -24.41 12.00 11.11
C VAL A 34 -24.94 13.06 10.15
N ASP A 35 -25.65 12.63 9.10
CA ASP A 35 -26.20 13.51 8.05
C ASP A 35 -25.17 14.47 7.43
N GLY A 36 -23.96 13.95 7.17
CA GLY A 36 -22.86 14.71 6.57
C GLY A 36 -22.19 15.72 7.49
N LYS A 37 -22.52 15.73 8.79
CA LYS A 37 -21.95 16.64 9.80
C LYS A 37 -21.37 15.86 10.98
N PHE A 38 -20.24 16.31 11.49
CA PHE A 38 -19.73 15.76 12.75
C PHE A 38 -20.59 16.22 13.93
N THR A 39 -20.94 15.28 14.80
CA THR A 39 -21.63 15.52 16.05
C THR A 39 -20.76 16.32 17.02
N ALA A 40 -21.37 16.81 18.11
CA ALA A 40 -20.62 17.41 19.20
C ALA A 40 -19.60 16.40 19.77
N GLY A 41 -18.39 16.87 20.04
CA GLY A 41 -17.29 16.02 20.51
C GLY A 41 -17.57 15.40 21.88
N VAL A 42 -17.48 14.08 21.96
CA VAL A 42 -17.57 13.30 23.19
C VAL A 42 -16.19 13.18 23.82
N SER A 43 -16.09 13.48 25.12
CA SER A 43 -14.86 13.28 25.88
C SER A 43 -14.60 11.78 26.11
N CYS A 44 -13.33 11.39 26.04
CA CYS A 44 -12.88 10.02 26.28
C CYS A 44 -12.84 9.60 27.76
N GLY A 45 -13.16 10.52 28.68
CA GLY A 45 -12.95 10.35 30.12
C GLY A 45 -11.68 11.05 30.60
N GLU A 46 -11.38 10.94 31.89
CA GLU A 46 -10.18 11.55 32.49
C GLU A 46 -8.91 10.89 31.94
N ASP A 47 -7.90 11.70 31.64
CA ASP A 47 -6.57 11.31 31.12
C ASP A 47 -6.52 10.55 29.78
N LEU A 48 -7.65 10.45 29.07
CA LEU A 48 -7.73 9.82 27.74
C LEU A 48 -7.98 10.87 26.64
N GLN A 49 -7.37 10.65 25.48
CA GLN A 49 -7.62 11.45 24.28
C GLN A 49 -8.07 10.56 23.12
N CYS A 50 -8.98 11.08 22.31
CA CYS A 50 -9.30 10.47 21.03
C CYS A 50 -8.07 10.59 20.13
N VAL A 51 -7.58 9.44 19.66
CA VAL A 51 -6.44 9.33 18.76
C VAL A 51 -6.73 8.37 17.61
N ALA A 52 -6.11 8.59 16.46
CA ALA A 52 -6.12 7.67 15.33
C ALA A 52 -4.85 6.80 15.39
N LEU A 53 -5.01 5.50 15.65
CA LEU A 53 -3.90 4.57 15.82
C LEU A 53 -3.82 3.57 14.67
N PRO A 54 -2.62 3.23 14.19
CA PRO A 54 -2.45 2.21 13.17
C PRO A 54 -3.10 0.88 13.59
N LEU A 55 -3.79 0.24 12.65
CA LEU A 55 -4.31 -1.11 12.82
C LEU A 55 -3.14 -2.10 12.84
N VAL A 56 -3.18 -3.07 13.76
CA VAL A 56 -2.06 -4.00 14.01
C VAL A 56 -2.01 -5.12 12.97
N ASN A 57 -3.17 -5.58 12.51
CA ASN A 57 -3.29 -6.74 11.60
C ASN A 57 -3.96 -6.38 10.26
N SER A 58 -4.17 -5.09 9.99
CA SER A 58 -4.82 -4.65 8.75
C SER A 58 -4.34 -3.25 8.38
N LYS A 59 -4.57 -2.87 7.12
CA LYS A 59 -4.23 -1.53 6.64
C LYS A 59 -5.23 -0.52 7.20
N GLY A 60 -4.74 0.65 7.60
CA GLY A 60 -5.56 1.77 8.04
C GLY A 60 -5.33 2.16 9.51
N THR A 61 -6.20 3.02 10.01
CA THR A 61 -6.16 3.52 11.38
C THR A 61 -7.51 3.30 12.06
N SER A 62 -7.48 2.91 13.33
CA SER A 62 -8.67 2.90 14.18
C SER A 62 -8.75 4.16 15.02
N ILE A 63 -9.97 4.66 15.21
CA ILE A 63 -10.25 5.75 16.15
C ILE A 63 -10.51 5.14 17.51
N THR A 64 -9.74 5.57 18.52
CA THR A 64 -9.88 5.06 19.89
C THR A 64 -9.56 6.13 20.92
N CYS A 65 -10.14 5.99 22.10
CA CYS A 65 -9.69 6.70 23.29
C CYS A 65 -8.48 5.96 23.87
N ASP A 66 -7.36 6.65 24.02
CA ASP A 66 -6.13 6.07 24.55
C ASP A 66 -5.36 7.14 25.35
N ARG A 67 -4.41 6.71 26.19
CA ARG A 67 -3.51 7.65 26.85
C ARG A 67 -2.54 8.20 25.83
N VAL A 68 -2.23 9.49 25.94
CA VAL A 68 -1.32 10.19 25.03
C VAL A 68 0.06 9.53 24.97
N ALA A 69 0.56 9.04 26.10
CA ALA A 69 1.85 8.35 26.16
C ALA A 69 1.83 7.02 25.39
N ASP A 70 0.81 6.20 25.64
CA ASP A 70 0.65 4.87 25.03
C ASP A 70 0.42 5.01 23.51
N ALA A 71 -0.40 5.98 23.11
CA ALA A 71 -0.64 6.32 21.72
C ALA A 71 0.65 6.74 20.98
N LYS A 72 1.48 7.59 21.61
CA LYS A 72 2.78 7.99 21.06
C LYS A 72 3.74 6.81 20.92
N GLN A 73 3.81 5.94 21.94
CA GLN A 73 4.66 4.77 21.90
C GLN A 73 4.24 3.82 20.77
N ARG A 74 2.93 3.59 20.62
CA ARG A 74 2.39 2.76 19.54
C ARG A 74 2.69 3.31 18.15
N ILE A 75 2.59 4.63 17.96
CA ILE A 75 2.96 5.28 16.70
C ILE A 75 4.47 5.24 16.47
N ALA A 76 5.29 5.43 17.52
CA ALA A 76 6.74 5.34 17.41
C ALA A 76 7.20 3.92 17.02
N ASN A 77 6.55 2.89 17.57
CA ASN A 77 6.83 1.49 17.26
C ASN A 77 6.54 1.12 15.79
N THR A 78 5.76 1.93 15.05
CA THR A 78 5.56 1.72 13.60
C THR A 78 6.61 2.41 12.74
N GLY A 79 7.54 3.17 13.34
CA GLY A 79 8.52 3.99 12.62
C GLY A 79 7.96 5.30 12.06
N ALA A 80 6.69 5.64 12.35
CA ALA A 80 6.06 6.87 11.88
C ALA A 80 6.67 8.12 12.56
N LYS A 81 7.08 9.11 11.74
CA LYS A 81 7.67 10.38 12.20
C LYS A 81 6.60 11.48 12.18
N GLY A 82 6.41 12.20 13.29
CA GLY A 82 5.48 13.35 13.36
C GLY A 82 4.66 13.48 14.66
N GLY A 83 4.59 12.41 15.46
CA GLY A 83 3.81 12.40 16.71
C GLY A 83 2.30 12.53 16.50
N LEU A 84 1.53 12.64 17.58
CA LEU A 84 0.05 12.69 17.55
C LEU A 84 -0.53 13.91 16.83
N THR A 85 0.21 15.01 16.74
CA THR A 85 -0.32 16.30 16.26
C THR A 85 0.22 16.72 14.90
N GLY A 86 1.25 16.06 14.38
CA GLY A 86 1.98 16.49 13.18
C GLY A 86 2.69 17.84 13.38
N LYS A 87 3.92 18.00 12.89
CA LYS A 87 4.55 19.33 12.90
C LYS A 87 3.90 20.19 11.81
N ARG A 88 3.18 21.26 12.18
CA ARG A 88 2.83 22.35 11.25
C ARG A 88 4.11 23.09 10.85
N VAL A 89 4.59 22.84 9.64
CA VAL A 89 5.72 23.62 9.08
C VAL A 89 5.20 25.02 8.72
N LYS A 90 5.73 26.06 9.38
CA LYS A 90 5.47 27.46 9.00
C LYS A 90 6.15 27.73 7.65
N ARG A 91 5.37 28.10 6.63
CA ARG A 91 5.90 28.54 5.33
C ARG A 91 6.63 29.88 5.51
N GLY A 92 7.96 29.87 5.43
CA GLY A 92 8.76 31.07 5.21
C GLY A 92 8.90 31.36 3.71
N THR A 93 8.91 32.64 3.33
CA THR A 93 9.12 33.09 1.95
C THR A 93 10.52 32.69 1.47
N PRO A 94 10.66 31.85 0.42
CA PRO A 94 11.98 31.42 -0.05
C PRO A 94 12.63 32.49 -0.94
N THR A 95 13.86 32.90 -0.62
CA THR A 95 14.72 33.68 -1.52
C THR A 95 15.58 32.71 -2.35
N ALA A 96 15.47 32.75 -3.68
CA ALA A 96 16.12 31.80 -4.59
C ALA A 96 17.58 32.22 -4.96
N PRO A 97 18.53 31.27 -5.18
CA PRO A 97 19.86 31.55 -5.73
C PRO A 97 19.87 31.89 -7.24
N PRO A 98 20.91 32.56 -7.75
CA PRO A 98 20.90 33.21 -9.06
C PRO A 98 21.36 32.27 -10.18
N ALA A 99 20.51 31.34 -10.62
CA ALA A 99 20.71 30.66 -11.91
C ALA A 99 19.41 30.03 -12.41
N CYS A 100 18.67 30.78 -13.25
CA CYS A 100 17.85 30.29 -14.37
C CYS A 100 16.93 31.43 -14.86
N LYS A 101 17.47 32.34 -15.68
CA LYS A 101 16.65 33.15 -16.58
C LYS A 101 16.29 32.28 -17.77
N ASN A 102 15.13 31.63 -17.75
CA ASN A 102 14.33 31.39 -18.96
C ASN A 102 12.93 30.88 -18.58
N LYS A 103 11.93 31.62 -19.05
CA LYS A 103 10.51 31.45 -18.74
C LYS A 103 9.95 30.27 -19.56
N GLY A 104 9.70 29.16 -18.87
CA GLY A 104 8.79 28.11 -19.32
C GLY A 104 7.92 27.72 -18.12
N LYS A 105 6.59 27.74 -18.29
CA LYS A 105 5.61 27.50 -17.22
C LYS A 105 5.90 26.16 -16.53
N ARG A 106 6.42 26.20 -15.29
CA ARG A 106 6.55 24.99 -14.46
C ARG A 106 5.33 24.90 -13.54
N SER A 107 4.58 23.82 -13.77
CA SER A 107 3.49 23.33 -12.93
C SER A 107 3.93 23.28 -11.46
N PHE A 108 3.03 23.65 -10.55
CA PHE A 108 3.18 23.40 -9.12
C PHE A 108 3.36 21.90 -8.92
N LEU A 109 4.60 21.46 -8.66
CA LEU A 109 4.84 20.13 -8.12
C LEU A 109 4.47 20.20 -6.65
N GLU A 110 3.22 19.87 -6.40
CA GLU A 110 2.70 19.31 -5.17
C GLU A 110 3.78 18.45 -4.50
N LEU A 111 4.16 18.78 -3.25
CA LEU A 111 4.80 17.82 -2.35
C LEU A 111 3.74 16.76 -2.01
N ALA A 112 3.38 15.96 -3.01
CA ALA A 112 2.67 14.72 -2.84
C ALA A 112 3.63 13.75 -2.14
N PHE A 113 3.14 12.95 -1.20
CA PHE A 113 3.69 11.61 -1.08
C PHE A 113 3.68 11.04 -2.50
N GLY A 114 4.85 10.90 -3.11
CA GLY A 114 4.96 10.68 -4.55
C GLY A 114 4.05 9.54 -4.96
N LYS A 115 3.29 9.76 -6.04
CA LYS A 115 2.32 8.86 -6.65
C LYS A 115 2.69 7.40 -6.36
N ARG A 116 1.90 6.71 -5.52
CA ARG A 116 2.04 5.25 -5.40
C ARG A 116 1.85 4.68 -6.79
N ILE A 117 2.76 3.85 -7.27
CA ILE A 117 2.43 2.97 -8.38
C ILE A 117 1.69 1.81 -7.72
N ALA A 118 0.40 2.04 -7.49
CA ALA A 118 -0.48 1.04 -6.90
C ALA A 118 -0.87 0.05 -8.00
N GLN A 119 -0.71 -1.23 -7.71
CA GLN A 119 -1.26 -2.28 -8.54
C GLN A 119 -2.78 -2.29 -8.41
N SER A 120 -3.45 -1.85 -9.47
CA SER A 120 -4.91 -1.90 -9.57
C SER A 120 -5.44 -3.31 -9.82
N ASP A 121 -4.57 -4.22 -10.25
CA ASP A 121 -4.88 -5.59 -10.67
C ASP A 121 -4.72 -6.63 -9.55
N LEU A 122 -4.44 -6.22 -8.30
CA LEU A 122 -4.29 -7.15 -7.17
C LEU A 122 -5.56 -7.99 -6.93
N GLY A 123 -6.74 -7.42 -7.16
CA GLY A 123 -8.01 -8.16 -7.11
C GLY A 123 -8.03 -9.29 -8.13
N ASP A 124 -7.67 -8.98 -9.38
CA ASP A 124 -7.65 -9.93 -10.49
C ASP A 124 -6.61 -11.04 -10.26
N VAL A 125 -5.44 -10.70 -9.71
CA VAL A 125 -4.41 -11.69 -9.34
C VAL A 125 -4.95 -12.67 -8.31
N ALA A 126 -5.55 -12.18 -7.22
CA ALA A 126 -6.13 -13.05 -6.20
C ALA A 126 -7.27 -13.91 -6.76
N GLU A 127 -8.17 -13.31 -7.54
CA GLU A 127 -9.29 -14.01 -8.16
C GLU A 127 -8.81 -15.12 -9.12
N SER A 128 -7.76 -14.86 -9.90
CA SER A 128 -7.24 -15.82 -10.87
C SER A 128 -6.79 -17.14 -10.22
N TRP A 129 -6.12 -17.06 -9.06
CA TRP A 129 -5.74 -18.24 -8.29
C TRP A 129 -6.96 -18.89 -7.63
N GLN A 130 -7.80 -18.09 -6.97
CA GLN A 130 -8.95 -18.60 -6.21
C GLN A 130 -9.88 -19.42 -7.12
N LYS A 131 -10.18 -18.93 -8.32
CA LYS A 131 -11.01 -19.62 -9.31
C LYS A 131 -10.40 -20.98 -9.70
N LEU A 132 -9.13 -21.00 -10.09
CA LEU A 132 -8.45 -22.23 -10.50
C LEU A 132 -8.35 -23.23 -9.35
N CYS A 133 -8.13 -22.77 -8.12
CA CYS A 133 -8.04 -23.61 -6.94
C CYS A 133 -9.39 -24.27 -6.59
N LEU A 134 -10.50 -23.54 -6.74
CA LEU A 134 -11.84 -24.12 -6.58
C LEU A 134 -12.14 -25.18 -7.65
N GLU A 135 -11.81 -24.89 -8.91
CA GLU A 135 -11.96 -25.84 -10.03
C GLU A 135 -11.11 -27.11 -9.83
N SER A 136 -9.98 -26.99 -9.11
CA SER A 136 -9.13 -28.13 -8.78
C SER A 136 -9.73 -29.09 -7.75
N GLY A 137 -10.80 -28.69 -7.07
CA GLY A 137 -11.41 -29.40 -5.94
C GLY A 137 -11.06 -28.84 -4.55
N GLY A 138 -10.48 -27.64 -4.46
CA GLY A 138 -10.28 -26.95 -3.18
C GLY A 138 -11.55 -26.28 -2.64
N ASP A 139 -11.59 -26.00 -1.33
CA ASP A 139 -12.68 -25.27 -0.64
C ASP A 139 -12.31 -23.80 -0.38
N ILE A 140 -13.28 -22.90 -0.18
CA ILE A 140 -13.06 -21.47 0.18
C ILE A 140 -13.46 -21.11 1.61
N GLN A 141 -14.09 -22.01 2.36
CA GLN A 141 -14.65 -21.68 3.68
C GLN A 141 -13.67 -21.91 4.85
N THR A 142 -12.54 -22.60 4.63
CA THR A 142 -11.61 -22.96 5.73
C THR A 142 -10.16 -22.56 5.50
N ASN A 143 -9.81 -21.27 5.59
CA ASN A 143 -8.41 -20.76 5.54
C ASN A 143 -7.51 -21.55 4.57
N SER A 144 -8.06 -21.91 3.42
CA SER A 144 -7.58 -22.99 2.56
C SER A 144 -6.49 -22.45 1.64
N PRO A 145 -5.77 -23.29 0.88
CA PRO A 145 -4.86 -22.82 -0.16
C PRO A 145 -5.53 -21.88 -1.18
N CYS A 146 -6.85 -21.95 -1.38
CA CYS A 146 -7.56 -21.07 -2.31
C CYS A 146 -7.66 -19.62 -1.79
N VAL A 147 -7.79 -19.43 -0.47
CA VAL A 147 -7.90 -18.10 0.16
C VAL A 147 -6.54 -17.60 0.65
N THR A 148 -5.75 -18.47 1.27
CA THR A 148 -4.47 -18.09 1.88
C THR A 148 -3.40 -17.77 0.84
N LEU A 149 -3.26 -18.57 -0.22
CA LEU A 149 -2.24 -18.34 -1.25
C LEU A 149 -2.62 -17.23 -2.24
N ALA A 150 -3.91 -17.01 -2.50
CA ALA A 150 -4.39 -15.88 -3.31
C ALA A 150 -4.38 -14.56 -2.53
N GLY A 151 -5.02 -14.56 -1.36
CA GLY A 151 -5.36 -13.36 -0.63
C GLY A 151 -4.29 -12.98 0.37
N ILE A 152 -4.27 -13.65 1.52
CA ILE A 152 -3.46 -13.23 2.66
C ILE A 152 -1.97 -13.26 2.30
N ASN A 153 -1.44 -14.41 1.89
CA ASN A 153 -0.02 -14.53 1.57
C ASN A 153 0.25 -13.88 0.22
N GLY A 154 -0.54 -14.20 -0.81
CA GLY A 154 -0.39 -13.67 -2.16
C GLY A 154 -0.30 -12.14 -2.21
N ILE A 155 -1.32 -11.45 -1.70
CA ILE A 155 -1.33 -9.98 -1.74
C ILE A 155 -0.29 -9.37 -0.81
N ASN A 156 -0.03 -9.97 0.37
CA ASN A 156 0.98 -9.44 1.28
C ASN A 156 2.39 -9.50 0.68
N SER A 157 2.73 -10.56 -0.05
CA SER A 157 4.01 -10.70 -0.73
C SER A 157 4.22 -9.70 -1.87
N LEU A 158 3.14 -9.19 -2.47
CA LEU A 158 3.18 -8.16 -3.53
C LEU A 158 3.27 -6.72 -3.00
N LEU A 159 3.30 -6.53 -1.68
CA LEU A 159 3.45 -5.20 -1.09
C LEU A 159 4.91 -4.71 -1.16
N ALA A 160 5.06 -3.39 -1.26
CA ALA A 160 6.37 -2.72 -1.33
C ALA A 160 7.26 -2.99 -0.10
N ASN A 161 6.65 -3.36 1.03
CA ASN A 161 7.32 -3.62 2.30
C ASN A 161 7.47 -5.12 2.64
N ALA A 162 7.09 -6.02 1.72
CA ALA A 162 7.28 -7.45 1.91
C ALA A 162 8.75 -7.83 1.72
N ASP A 163 9.20 -8.92 2.34
CA ASP A 163 10.56 -9.40 2.16
C ASP A 163 10.81 -9.80 0.69
N PRO A 164 12.03 -9.60 0.14
CA PRO A 164 12.33 -9.86 -1.28
C PRO A 164 11.94 -11.26 -1.76
N CYS A 165 11.99 -12.24 -0.86
CA CYS A 165 11.69 -13.64 -1.16
C CYS A 165 10.24 -14.06 -0.88
N ASP A 166 9.39 -13.22 -0.30
CA ASP A 166 8.03 -13.62 0.08
C ASP A 166 7.19 -14.03 -1.13
N GLN A 167 7.31 -13.30 -2.24
CA GLN A 167 6.58 -13.62 -3.47
C GLN A 167 7.02 -14.95 -4.07
N GLN A 168 8.32 -15.25 -4.02
CA GLN A 168 8.85 -16.52 -4.49
C GLN A 168 8.36 -17.67 -3.61
N LYS A 169 8.45 -17.52 -2.28
CA LYS A 169 8.00 -18.53 -1.31
C LYS A 169 6.51 -18.82 -1.45
N ASN A 170 5.69 -17.80 -1.72
CA ASN A 170 4.27 -18.01 -2.00
C ASN A 170 4.05 -18.72 -3.35
N ALA A 171 4.82 -18.38 -4.38
CA ALA A 171 4.75 -19.06 -5.69
C ALA A 171 5.19 -20.54 -5.59
N ASP A 172 6.23 -20.84 -4.82
CA ASP A 172 6.63 -22.22 -4.50
C ASP A 172 5.48 -22.97 -3.82
N ALA A 173 4.83 -22.35 -2.82
CA ALA A 173 3.66 -22.94 -2.15
C ALA A 173 2.48 -23.18 -3.12
N MET A 174 2.25 -22.29 -4.08
CA MET A 174 1.26 -22.45 -5.14
C MET A 174 1.58 -23.65 -6.05
N VAL A 175 2.83 -23.78 -6.53
CA VAL A 175 3.25 -24.92 -7.36
C VAL A 175 3.17 -26.23 -6.57
N LYS A 176 3.58 -26.22 -5.30
CA LYS A 176 3.48 -27.37 -4.41
C LYS A 176 2.03 -27.83 -4.21
N PHE A 177 1.10 -26.89 -4.01
CA PHE A 177 -0.32 -27.19 -3.97
C PHE A 177 -0.79 -27.83 -5.28
N ALA A 178 -0.42 -27.27 -6.43
CA ALA A 178 -0.80 -27.79 -7.74
C ALA A 178 -0.36 -29.25 -7.98
N LYS A 179 0.70 -29.70 -7.30
CA LYS A 179 1.21 -31.08 -7.36
C LYS A 179 0.52 -32.05 -6.39
N SER A 180 -0.35 -31.55 -5.52
CA SER A 180 -1.01 -32.36 -4.49
C SER A 180 -1.99 -33.37 -5.08
N LYS A 181 -2.14 -34.51 -4.41
CA LYS A 181 -3.08 -35.56 -4.82
C LYS A 181 -4.51 -35.02 -4.86
N GLY A 182 -5.22 -35.28 -5.96
CA GLY A 182 -6.62 -34.86 -6.13
C GLY A 182 -6.80 -33.55 -6.90
N VAL A 183 -5.73 -32.79 -7.14
CA VAL A 183 -5.74 -31.63 -8.04
C VAL A 183 -5.95 -32.10 -9.48
N LYS A 184 -6.99 -31.57 -10.13
CA LYS A 184 -7.41 -32.00 -11.48
C LYS A 184 -6.88 -31.12 -12.62
N ASN A 185 -6.49 -29.87 -12.32
CA ASN A 185 -6.06 -28.84 -13.28
C ASN A 185 -4.64 -28.34 -12.98
N LYS A 186 -3.73 -29.25 -12.61
CA LYS A 186 -2.36 -28.97 -12.18
C LYS A 186 -1.63 -27.98 -13.11
N ASP A 187 -1.67 -28.20 -14.42
CA ASP A 187 -0.92 -27.37 -15.37
C ASP A 187 -1.39 -25.91 -15.37
N ALA A 188 -2.71 -25.69 -15.22
CA ALA A 188 -3.27 -24.34 -15.13
C ALA A 188 -2.86 -23.63 -13.82
N LEU A 189 -2.85 -24.35 -12.70
CA LEU A 189 -2.38 -23.82 -11.42
C LEU A 189 -0.87 -23.48 -11.46
N ILE A 190 -0.03 -24.35 -12.05
CA ILE A 190 1.40 -24.07 -12.20
C ILE A 190 1.62 -22.87 -13.14
N ALA A 191 0.88 -22.78 -14.24
CA ALA A 191 0.96 -21.62 -15.13
C ALA A 191 0.57 -20.32 -14.41
N ASN A 192 -0.47 -20.36 -13.57
CA ASN A 192 -0.86 -19.22 -12.75
C ASN A 192 0.22 -18.86 -11.71
N ALA A 193 0.82 -19.85 -11.04
CA ALA A 193 1.90 -19.62 -10.09
C ALA A 193 3.14 -18.97 -10.74
N LYS A 194 3.47 -19.34 -11.98
CA LYS A 194 4.51 -18.68 -12.78
C LYS A 194 4.15 -17.22 -13.06
N ALA A 195 2.92 -16.97 -13.52
CA ALA A 195 2.45 -15.61 -13.76
C ALA A 195 2.46 -14.75 -12.48
N TYR A 196 2.07 -15.34 -11.35
CA TYR A 196 2.17 -14.70 -10.03
C TYR A 196 3.63 -14.43 -9.63
N ARG A 197 4.55 -15.37 -9.87
CA ARG A 197 5.99 -15.18 -9.57
C ARG A 197 6.59 -14.01 -10.34
N GLU A 198 6.17 -13.83 -11.58
CA GLU A 198 6.62 -12.76 -12.48
C GLU A 198 5.82 -11.47 -12.33
N HIS A 199 4.71 -11.48 -11.59
CA HIS A 199 3.88 -10.30 -11.37
C HIS A 199 4.72 -9.21 -10.69
N PRO A 200 4.62 -7.94 -11.12
CA PRO A 200 5.38 -6.89 -10.45
C PRO A 200 4.95 -6.74 -8.99
N ARG A 201 5.77 -6.08 -8.19
CA ARG A 201 5.42 -5.75 -6.80
C ARG A 201 5.13 -4.26 -6.70
N ASN A 202 4.29 -3.87 -5.75
CA ASN A 202 4.05 -2.46 -5.47
C ASN A 202 5.36 -1.73 -5.16
N ALA A 203 5.48 -0.50 -5.66
CA ALA A 203 6.59 0.38 -5.38
C ALA A 203 6.09 1.72 -4.79
N LEU A 204 6.88 2.31 -3.90
CA LEU A 204 6.56 3.58 -3.25
C LEU A 204 7.63 4.61 -3.57
N ASN A 205 7.22 5.85 -3.78
CA ASN A 205 8.15 6.95 -3.92
C ASN A 205 8.75 7.29 -2.53
N ILE A 206 10.08 7.15 -2.43
CA ILE A 206 10.88 7.38 -1.23
C ILE A 206 11.81 8.55 -1.55
N GLY A 207 11.47 9.73 -1.02
CA GLY A 207 12.33 10.92 -1.18
C GLY A 207 12.48 11.40 -2.62
N GLY A 208 11.47 11.19 -3.48
CA GLY A 208 11.50 11.58 -4.89
C GLY A 208 11.86 10.45 -5.84
N ILE A 209 12.42 9.35 -5.33
CA ILE A 209 12.80 8.17 -6.12
C ILE A 209 11.77 7.07 -5.91
N THR A 210 11.24 6.49 -6.97
CA THR A 210 10.45 5.26 -6.88
C THR A 210 11.35 4.11 -7.28
N PRO A 211 11.96 3.37 -6.35
CA PRO A 211 12.92 2.34 -6.69
C PRO A 211 12.23 1.12 -7.32
N SER A 212 13.02 0.35 -8.07
CA SER A 212 12.72 -1.04 -8.39
C SER A 212 12.60 -1.88 -7.11
N THR A 213 11.75 -2.89 -7.15
CA THR A 213 11.60 -3.83 -6.04
C THR A 213 12.74 -4.87 -6.06
N PRO A 214 13.36 -5.17 -4.91
CA PRO A 214 14.46 -6.15 -4.84
C PRO A 214 14.03 -7.54 -5.30
N PHE A 215 14.95 -8.26 -5.94
CA PHE A 215 14.79 -9.66 -6.29
C PHE A 215 15.17 -10.56 -5.11
N CYS A 216 14.49 -11.69 -4.99
CA CYS A 216 14.92 -12.77 -4.10
C CYS A 216 16.30 -13.30 -4.53
N GLN A 217 17.21 -13.46 -3.58
CA GLN A 217 18.55 -14.00 -3.80
C GLN A 217 18.64 -15.52 -3.54
N GLU A 218 17.54 -16.14 -3.10
CA GLU A 218 17.43 -17.58 -2.88
C GLU A 218 16.94 -18.26 -4.17
N GLU A 219 17.40 -19.48 -4.43
CA GLU A 219 16.83 -20.31 -5.49
C GLU A 219 15.43 -20.79 -5.10
N ALA A 220 14.52 -20.86 -6.08
CA ALA A 220 13.18 -21.37 -5.84
C ALA A 220 13.20 -22.87 -5.52
N GLU A 221 12.39 -23.29 -4.55
CA GLU A 221 12.29 -24.69 -4.15
C GLU A 221 11.75 -25.54 -5.31
N GLU A 222 10.70 -25.04 -5.97
CA GLU A 222 9.99 -25.74 -7.04
C GLU A 222 10.65 -25.47 -8.41
N PRO A 223 11.07 -26.52 -9.14
CA PRO A 223 11.86 -26.37 -10.36
C PRO A 223 11.12 -25.64 -11.49
N GLU A 224 9.79 -25.66 -11.50
CA GLU A 224 8.96 -25.02 -12.53
C GLU A 224 9.09 -23.49 -12.54
N ILE A 225 9.52 -22.87 -11.43
CA ILE A 225 9.65 -21.41 -11.29
C ILE A 225 11.10 -20.96 -11.06
N ARG A 226 12.07 -21.87 -11.09
CA ARG A 226 13.50 -21.50 -10.99
C ARG A 226 13.90 -20.59 -12.15
N GLY A 227 14.66 -19.55 -11.84
CA GLY A 227 15.05 -18.52 -12.80
C GLY A 227 13.96 -17.48 -13.12
N LEU A 228 12.73 -17.65 -12.62
CA LEU A 228 11.70 -16.61 -12.73
C LEU A 228 11.89 -15.59 -11.61
N VAL A 229 11.79 -14.32 -11.98
CA VAL A 229 11.83 -13.17 -11.08
C VAL A 229 10.64 -12.26 -11.33
N ASN A 230 10.26 -11.48 -10.31
CA ASN A 230 9.18 -10.52 -10.45
C ASN A 230 9.56 -9.44 -11.45
N LYS A 231 8.62 -9.03 -12.29
CA LYS A 231 8.82 -7.85 -13.15
C LYS A 231 8.87 -6.59 -12.28
N GLN A 232 9.26 -5.49 -12.90
CA GLN A 232 9.23 -4.17 -12.28
C GLN A 232 8.05 -3.38 -12.82
N LEU A 233 7.46 -2.52 -11.98
CA LEU A 233 6.37 -1.63 -12.42
C LEU A 233 6.89 -0.56 -13.37
N ASP A 234 6.05 -0.16 -14.33
CA ASP A 234 6.40 0.95 -15.23
C ASP A 234 6.58 2.25 -14.45
N GLY A 235 7.71 2.94 -14.69
CA GLY A 235 8.02 4.22 -14.06
C GLY A 235 8.76 4.13 -12.72
N VAL A 236 9.20 2.94 -12.31
CA VAL A 236 10.25 2.83 -11.29
C VAL A 236 11.61 3.23 -11.89
N ASP A 237 12.56 3.57 -11.02
CA ASP A 237 13.95 3.73 -11.37
C ASP A 237 14.59 2.33 -11.55
N PRO A 238 15.02 1.95 -12.77
CA PRO A 238 15.62 0.65 -13.01
C PRO A 238 17.03 0.51 -12.44
N GLY A 239 17.66 1.61 -12.03
CA GLY A 239 19.02 1.64 -11.48
C GLY A 239 19.07 1.66 -9.95
N ILE A 240 17.93 1.75 -9.25
CA ILE A 240 17.86 1.81 -7.80
C ILE A 240 16.85 0.78 -7.30
N PHE A 241 17.27 -0.07 -6.36
CA PHE A 241 16.45 -1.11 -5.75
C PHE A 241 16.22 -0.79 -4.28
N GLY A 242 15.02 -1.09 -3.76
CA GLY A 242 14.75 -0.94 -2.33
C GLY A 242 13.27 -0.85 -2.01
N GLY A 243 12.96 -0.43 -0.78
CA GLY A 243 11.58 -0.29 -0.32
C GLY A 243 11.49 0.32 1.07
N PRO A 244 10.30 0.39 1.68
CA PRO A 244 10.12 1.03 2.98
C PRO A 244 10.89 0.37 4.13
N LYS A 245 11.31 -0.90 3.97
CA LYS A 245 12.06 -1.68 4.96
C LYS A 245 13.50 -2.01 4.52
N PHE A 246 13.90 -1.57 3.33
CA PHE A 246 15.19 -1.93 2.73
C PHE A 246 15.88 -0.64 2.28
N ASP A 247 17.20 -0.57 2.45
CA ASP A 247 17.95 0.57 1.96
C ASP A 247 17.82 0.70 0.43
N LEU A 248 17.97 1.93 -0.05
CA LEU A 248 18.05 2.19 -1.48
C LEU A 248 19.46 1.84 -1.96
N VAL A 249 19.57 0.81 -2.78
CA VAL A 249 20.84 0.30 -3.30
C VAL A 249 20.87 0.51 -4.80
N ALA A 250 21.96 1.07 -5.31
CA ALA A 250 22.15 1.18 -6.76
C ALA A 250 22.42 -0.19 -7.37
N PHE A 251 21.91 -0.43 -8.57
CA PHE A 251 22.18 -1.65 -9.31
C PHE A 251 23.69 -1.84 -9.49
N GLY A 252 24.21 -3.00 -9.06
CA GLY A 252 25.64 -3.31 -9.13
C GLY A 252 26.51 -2.62 -8.07
N ALA A 253 25.93 -1.96 -7.08
CA ALA A 253 26.68 -1.58 -5.89
C ALA A 253 27.13 -2.85 -5.14
N CYS A 254 28.42 -2.93 -4.78
CA CYS A 254 28.89 -3.97 -3.88
C CYS A 254 28.33 -3.72 -2.47
N GLU A 255 27.86 -4.78 -1.82
CA GLU A 255 27.55 -4.78 -0.38
C GLU A 255 28.79 -4.50 0.47
#